data_AF-A0A2N3BYV6-F1
#
_entry.id   AF-A0A2N3BYV6-F1
#
_cell.length_a   1.000
_cell.length_b   1.000
_cell.length_c   1.000
_cell.angle_alpha   90.00
_cell.angle_beta   90.00
_cell.angle_gamma   90.00
#
_symmetry.space_group_name_H-M   'P 1'
#
loop_
_entity.id
_entity.type
_entity.pdbx_description
1 polymer ?
#
loop_
_entity_poly.entity_id
_entity_poly.type
_entity_poly.pdbx_seq_one_letter_code
_entity_poly.pdbx_strand_id
1 'polypeptide(L)'
;MKFGPLIGKEIGNTTATANLIFERQIGPHRASGVGFTYRLRERWHFHPHFEPGIEAFGNLGPIDNFNSPNRQEHMIGPVAHGKIGEFSYDIGYLFGATGATADGTLKAILEYEIEF
;
A
#
# COMPACT_ATOMS: atom_id res chain seq x y z
N MET A 1 10.40 -9.38 -12.36
CA MET A 1 10.36 -7.99 -12.87
C MET A 1 9.07 -7.35 -12.39
N LYS A 2 9.15 -6.12 -11.87
CA LYS A 2 7.99 -5.33 -11.42
C LYS A 2 7.95 -4.03 -12.22
N PHE A 3 6.77 -3.61 -12.65
CA PHE A 3 6.57 -2.35 -13.35
C PHE A 3 5.16 -1.82 -13.08
N GLY A 4 4.95 -0.52 -13.28
CA GLY A 4 3.63 0.08 -13.21
C GLY A 4 3.66 1.53 -12.76
N PRO A 5 2.54 2.25 -12.89
CA PRO A 5 2.47 3.66 -12.59
C PRO A 5 2.35 3.91 -11.07
N LEU A 6 3.02 4.97 -10.62
CA LEU A 6 2.74 5.64 -9.36
C LEU A 6 2.12 6.99 -9.68
N ILE A 7 0.89 7.21 -9.23
CA ILE A 7 0.12 8.42 -9.47
C ILE A 7 -0.15 9.07 -8.12
N GLY A 8 0.26 10.33 -7.97
CA GLY A 8 -0.06 11.14 -6.80
C GLY A 8 -0.83 12.39 -7.23
N LYS A 9 -1.81 12.80 -6.44
CA LYS A 9 -2.58 14.01 -6.68
C LYS A 9 -2.90 14.72 -5.37
N GLU A 10 -2.65 16.03 -5.36
CA GLU A 10 -3.12 16.93 -4.32
C GLU A 10 -4.57 17.38 -4.61
N ILE A 11 -5.43 17.25 -3.61
CA ILE A 11 -6.84 17.61 -3.68
C ILE A 11 -7.18 18.40 -2.41
N GLY A 12 -7.04 19.73 -2.48
CA GLY A 12 -7.17 20.57 -1.29
C GLY A 12 -6.05 20.27 -0.30
N ASN A 13 -6.41 19.89 0.94
CA ASN A 13 -5.46 19.52 1.99
C ASN A 13 -5.17 18.01 2.04
N THR A 14 -5.49 17.26 0.99
CA THR A 14 -5.30 15.81 0.95
C THR A 14 -4.41 15.40 -0.21
N THR A 15 -3.39 14.57 0.06
CA THR A 15 -2.71 13.80 -0.98
C THR A 15 -3.42 12.46 -1.17
N ALA A 16 -3.79 12.14 -2.41
CA ALA A 16 -4.21 10.81 -2.82
C ALA A 16 -3.15 10.17 -3.72
N THR A 17 -2.73 8.94 -3.38
CA THR A 17 -1.71 8.18 -4.10
C THR A 17 -2.24 6.82 -4.52
N ALA A 18 -2.01 6.45 -5.77
CA ALA A 18 -2.29 5.13 -6.32
C ALA A 18 -1.02 4.54 -6.93
N ASN A 19 -0.59 3.39 -6.42
CA ASN A 19 0.52 2.61 -6.95
C ASN A 19 -0.02 1.31 -7.52
N LEU A 20 0.01 1.17 -8.84
CA LEU A 20 -0.48 -0.01 -9.55
C LEU A 20 0.72 -0.80 -10.03
N ILE A 21 0.86 -2.05 -9.59
CA ILE A 21 2.08 -2.84 -9.73
C ILE A 21 1.76 -4.13 -10.48
N PHE A 22 2.44 -4.33 -11.59
CA PHE A 22 2.43 -5.55 -12.39
C PHE A 22 3.72 -6.33 -12.15
N GLU A 23 3.60 -7.59 -11.78
CA GLU A 23 4.74 -8.46 -11.49
C GLU A 23 4.79 -9.67 -12.42
N ARG A 24 5.92 -9.87 -13.09
CA ARG A 24 6.19 -11.06 -13.91
C ARG A 24 7.45 -11.75 -13.44
N GLN A 25 7.36 -13.04 -13.13
CA GLN A 25 8.53 -13.86 -12.76
C GLN A 25 9.33 -14.23 -14.02
N ILE A 26 10.66 -14.16 -13.94
CA ILE A 26 11.59 -14.49 -15.02
C ILE A 26 12.54 -15.56 -14.50
N GLY A 27 12.69 -16.67 -15.23
CA GLY A 27 13.58 -17.78 -14.86
C GLY A 27 12.98 -19.17 -15.10
N PRO A 28 13.76 -20.23 -14.84
CA PRO A 28 13.26 -21.61 -14.74
C PRO A 28 12.38 -21.76 -13.48
N HIS A 29 11.34 -22.60 -13.54
CA HIS A 29 10.31 -22.79 -12.48
C HIS A 29 9.46 -21.56 -12.13
N ARG A 30 9.32 -20.61 -13.06
CA ARG A 30 8.46 -19.42 -12.88
C ARG A 30 6.98 -19.76 -12.84
N ALA A 31 6.22 -19.05 -12.00
CA ALA A 31 4.78 -18.97 -12.15
C ALA A 31 4.41 -18.32 -13.49
N SER A 32 3.38 -18.83 -14.15
CA SER A 32 2.83 -18.25 -15.38
C SER A 32 1.99 -17.01 -15.09
N GLY A 33 1.96 -16.07 -16.04
CA GLY A 33 1.11 -14.88 -15.97
C GLY A 33 1.81 -13.62 -15.44
N VAL A 34 1.03 -12.55 -15.31
CA VAL A 34 1.45 -11.26 -14.75
C VAL A 34 0.56 -10.97 -13.56
N GLY A 35 1.12 -10.99 -12.36
CA GLY A 35 0.39 -10.64 -11.14
C GLY A 35 0.06 -9.15 -11.07
N PHE A 36 -1.06 -8.81 -10.45
CA PHE A 36 -1.48 -7.43 -10.24
C PHE A 36 -1.73 -7.12 -8.76
N THR A 37 -1.03 -6.09 -8.28
CA THR A 37 -1.19 -5.55 -6.92
C THR A 37 -1.49 -4.06 -7.03
N TYR A 38 -2.33 -3.55 -6.14
CA TYR A 38 -2.54 -2.13 -5.98
C TYR A 38 -2.22 -1.68 -4.56
N ARG A 39 -1.81 -0.43 -4.42
CA ARG A 39 -1.74 0.29 -3.13
C ARG A 39 -2.38 1.66 -3.31
N LEU A 40 -3.38 1.94 -2.50
CA LEU A 40 -4.03 3.23 -2.42
C LEU A 40 -3.73 3.83 -1.06
N ARG A 41 -3.41 5.13 -1.05
CA ARG A 41 -3.21 5.90 0.18
C ARG A 41 -3.90 7.23 0.03
N GLU A 42 -4.71 7.58 1.00
CA GLU A 42 -5.19 8.93 1.22
C GLU A 42 -4.50 9.46 2.49
N ARG A 43 -4.09 10.73 2.45
CA ARG A 43 -3.41 11.39 3.55
C ARG A 43 -3.91 12.82 3.66
N TRP A 44 -4.47 13.15 4.82
CA TRP A 44 -4.96 14.48 5.12
C TRP A 44 -3.90 15.29 5.89
N HIS A 45 -3.49 16.42 5.32
CA HIS A 45 -2.51 17.36 5.88
C HIS A 45 -3.11 18.20 7.01
N PHE A 46 -3.42 17.53 8.12
CA PHE A 46 -3.96 18.17 9.31
C PHE A 46 -2.89 18.91 10.11
N HIS A 47 -1.77 18.23 10.43
CA HIS A 47 -0.66 18.81 11.17
C HIS A 47 0.66 18.09 10.80
N PRO A 48 1.82 18.76 10.74
CA PRO A 48 3.10 18.11 10.35
C PRO A 48 3.51 16.92 11.22
N HIS A 49 3.09 16.93 12.50
CA HIS A 49 3.37 15.84 13.44
C HIS A 49 2.29 14.75 13.42
N PHE A 50 1.16 14.97 12.74
CA PHE A 50 0.04 14.04 12.67
C PHE A 50 -0.85 14.31 11.45
N GLU A 51 -0.69 13.48 10.44
CA GLU A 51 -1.44 13.43 9.19
C GLU A 51 -2.24 12.12 9.17
N PRO A 52 -3.53 12.14 9.54
CA PRO A 52 -4.36 10.96 9.45
C PRO A 52 -4.62 10.58 7.99
N GLY A 53 -4.89 9.31 7.75
CA GLY A 53 -5.19 8.81 6.41
C GLY A 53 -5.80 7.42 6.41
N ILE A 54 -6.04 6.93 5.19
CA ILE A 54 -6.50 5.57 4.94
C ILE A 54 -5.56 4.92 3.95
N GLU A 55 -5.19 3.67 4.20
CA GLU A 55 -4.50 2.85 3.22
C GLU A 55 -5.33 1.64 2.83
N ALA A 56 -5.24 1.26 1.56
CA ALA A 56 -5.76 0.02 1.06
C ALA A 56 -4.70 -0.68 0.19
N PHE A 57 -4.54 -1.98 0.41
CA PHE A 57 -3.67 -2.84 -0.36
C PHE A 57 -4.49 -3.98 -0.93
N GLY A 58 -4.15 -4.42 -2.13
CA GLY A 58 -4.70 -5.68 -2.61
C GLY A 58 -3.86 -6.37 -3.67
N ASN A 59 -3.98 -7.69 -3.71
CA ASN A 59 -3.32 -8.57 -4.64
C ASN A 59 -4.38 -9.46 -5.30
N LEU A 60 -4.61 -9.22 -6.59
CA LEU A 60 -5.65 -9.90 -7.36
C LEU A 60 -5.14 -11.20 -8.01
N GLY A 61 -3.83 -11.46 -7.95
CA GLY A 61 -3.20 -12.56 -8.70
C GLY A 61 -3.02 -12.23 -10.19
N PRO A 62 -2.93 -13.25 -11.06
CA PRO A 62 -2.66 -13.08 -12.49
C PRO A 62 -3.75 -12.29 -13.23
N ILE A 63 -3.38 -11.34 -14.08
CA ILE A 63 -4.34 -10.50 -14.84
C ILE A 63 -5.15 -11.26 -15.90
N ASP A 64 -4.63 -12.38 -16.39
CA ASP A 64 -5.28 -13.25 -17.36
C ASP A 64 -6.31 -14.18 -16.70
N ASN A 65 -6.21 -14.38 -15.40
CA ASN A 65 -7.16 -15.15 -14.60
C ASN A 65 -7.05 -14.75 -13.14
N PHE A 66 -7.71 -13.64 -12.77
CA PHE A 66 -7.69 -13.17 -11.40
C PHE A 66 -8.16 -14.28 -10.44
N ASN A 67 -7.58 -14.27 -9.24
CA ASN A 67 -8.03 -15.16 -8.19
C ASN A 67 -9.53 -14.96 -7.94
N SER A 68 -10.24 -16.02 -7.57
CA SER A 68 -11.61 -15.90 -7.07
C SER A 68 -11.66 -14.89 -5.91
N PRO A 69 -12.75 -14.12 -5.70
CA PRO A 69 -12.79 -13.05 -4.70
C PRO A 69 -12.24 -13.43 -3.31
N ASN A 70 -12.60 -14.61 -2.79
CA ASN A 70 -12.11 -15.09 -1.48
C ASN A 70 -10.61 -15.47 -1.43
N ARG A 71 -9.96 -15.57 -2.59
CA ARG A 71 -8.52 -15.85 -2.77
C ARG A 71 -7.72 -14.61 -3.23
N GLN A 72 -8.39 -13.49 -3.47
CA GLN A 72 -7.71 -12.21 -3.62
C GLN A 72 -7.37 -11.70 -2.23
N GLU A 73 -6.22 -11.07 -2.07
CA GLU A 73 -5.87 -10.45 -0.79
C GLU A 73 -6.33 -9.01 -0.83
N HIS A 74 -7.12 -8.58 0.15
CA HIS A 74 -7.46 -7.17 0.34
C HIS A 74 -7.37 -6.79 1.81
N MET A 75 -6.77 -5.65 2.07
CA MET A 75 -6.72 -5.04 3.39
C MET A 75 -6.91 -3.53 3.29
N ILE A 76 -7.58 -2.95 4.28
CA ILE A 76 -7.83 -1.51 4.35
C ILE A 76 -7.87 -1.08 5.80
N GLY A 77 -7.39 0.13 6.10
CA GLY A 77 -7.54 0.64 7.44
C GLY A 77 -6.95 2.03 7.66
N PRO A 78 -7.18 2.58 8.85
CA PRO A 78 -6.64 3.87 9.23
C PRO A 78 -5.13 3.81 9.39
N VAL A 79 -4.48 4.91 8.99
CA VAL A 79 -3.06 5.16 9.20
C VAL A 79 -2.87 6.57 9.74
N ALA A 80 -1.73 6.81 10.36
CA ALA A 80 -1.26 8.12 10.76
C ALA A 80 0.22 8.27 10.41
N HIS A 81 0.55 9.37 9.76
CA HIS A 81 1.91 9.75 9.45
C HIS A 81 2.31 11.00 10.25
N GLY A 82 3.59 11.18 10.52
CA GLY A 82 4.07 12.44 11.07
C GLY A 82 5.58 12.50 11.14
N LYS A 83 6.11 13.72 11.27
CA LYS A 83 7.53 13.99 11.47
C LYS A 83 7.76 14.65 12.83
N ILE A 84 8.79 14.21 13.57
CA ILE A 84 9.22 14.76 14.85
C ILE A 84 10.75 14.87 14.83
N GLY A 85 11.26 16.09 14.68
CA GLY A 85 12.69 16.31 14.42
C GLY A 85 13.13 15.59 13.14
N GLU A 86 14.18 14.79 13.23
CA GLU A 86 14.72 13.98 12.11
C GLU A 86 14.02 12.64 11.90
N PHE A 87 13.04 12.30 12.76
CA PHE A 87 12.30 11.06 12.67
C PHE A 87 10.97 11.26 11.98
N SER A 88 10.66 10.38 11.02
CA SER A 88 9.32 10.26 10.44
C SER A 88 8.71 8.92 10.80
N TYR A 89 7.41 8.89 11.10
CA TYR A 89 6.69 7.65 11.41
C TYR A 89 5.49 7.47 10.50
N ASP A 90 5.13 6.21 10.23
CA ASP A 90 3.90 5.80 9.56
C ASP A 90 3.38 4.56 10.29
N ILE A 91 2.29 4.75 11.04
CA ILE A 91 1.66 3.71 11.84
C ILE A 91 0.23 3.48 11.37
N GLY A 92 -0.24 2.24 11.45
CA GLY A 92 -1.58 1.92 11.01
C GLY A 92 -2.03 0.53 11.41
N TYR A 93 -3.35 0.33 11.33
CA TYR A 93 -3.96 -0.98 11.52
C TYR A 93 -4.88 -1.28 10.35
N LEU A 94 -4.56 -2.33 9.60
CA LEU A 94 -5.27 -2.71 8.39
C LEU A 94 -6.13 -3.95 8.66
N PHE A 95 -7.41 -3.87 8.34
CA PHE A 95 -8.35 -4.99 8.46
C PHE A 95 -8.35 -5.81 7.17
N GLY A 96 -8.29 -7.13 7.28
CA GLY A 96 -8.46 -8.04 6.16
C GLY A 96 -9.91 -8.05 5.67
N ALA A 97 -10.11 -7.94 4.36
CA ALA A 97 -11.44 -7.96 3.73
C ALA A 97 -11.78 -9.30 3.06
N THR A 98 -10.87 -10.27 3.10
CA THR A 98 -10.99 -11.55 2.37
C THR A 98 -10.44 -12.71 3.19
N GLY A 99 -10.90 -13.93 2.92
CA GLY A 99 -10.36 -15.14 3.57
C GLY A 99 -8.89 -15.45 3.25
N ALA A 100 -8.28 -14.74 2.30
CA ALA A 100 -6.86 -14.83 1.98
C ALA A 100 -5.98 -13.81 2.73
N THR A 101 -6.58 -12.85 3.45
CA THR A 101 -5.83 -11.89 4.28
C THR A 101 -5.95 -12.21 5.76
N ALA A 102 -4.94 -11.83 6.54
CA ALA A 102 -5.05 -11.84 7.99
C ALA A 102 -6.17 -10.87 8.43
N ASP A 103 -6.94 -11.25 9.46
CA ASP A 103 -8.06 -10.44 9.96
C ASP A 103 -7.64 -9.01 10.32
N GLY A 104 -6.40 -8.85 10.83
CA GLY A 104 -5.82 -7.56 11.14
C GLY A 104 -4.29 -7.55 11.05
N THR A 105 -3.74 -6.44 10.58
CA THR A 105 -2.30 -6.22 10.40
C THR A 105 -1.89 -4.90 11.04
N LEU A 106 -0.96 -4.95 12.01
CA LEU A 106 -0.30 -3.76 12.52
C LEU A 106 0.86 -3.38 11.60
N LYS A 107 0.88 -2.12 11.15
CA LYS A 107 1.96 -1.52 10.37
C LYS A 107 2.63 -0.44 11.22
N ALA A 108 3.96 -0.47 11.27
CA ALA A 108 4.76 0.59 11.87
C ALA A 108 6.06 0.73 11.09
N ILE A 109 6.28 1.92 10.54
CA ILE A 109 7.51 2.31 9.83
C ILE A 109 8.07 3.52 10.57
N LEU A 110 9.37 3.49 10.84
CA LEU A 110 10.12 4.60 11.41
C LEU A 110 11.31 4.88 10.48
N GLU A 111 11.44 6.12 10.05
CA GLU A 111 12.50 6.60 9.17
C GLU A 111 13.31 7.67 9.91
N TYR A 112 14.63 7.68 9.69
CA TYR A 112 15.54 8.68 10.23
C TYR A 112 16.31 9.33 9.08
N GLU A 113 16.29 10.65 9.03
CA GLU A 113 16.96 11.44 8.00
C GLU A 113 18.38 11.84 8.46
N ILE A 114 19.38 11.65 7.58
CA ILE A 114 20.77 12.07 7.81
C ILE A 114 21.11 13.10 6.73
N GLU A 115 21.34 14.35 7.14
CA GLU A 115 21.89 15.37 6.27
C GLU A 115 23.41 15.16 6.13
N PHE A 116 23.90 15.11 4.89
CA PHE A 116 25.33 15.03 4.53
C PHE A 116 25.76 16.27 3.75
#